data_AF-F5T4U8-F1
#
_entry.id   AF-F5T4U8-F1
#
_cell.length_a   1.000
_cell.length_b   1.000
_cell.length_c   1.000
_cell.angle_alpha   90.00
_cell.angle_beta   90.00
_cell.angle_gamma   90.00
#
_symmetry.space_group_name_H-M   'P 1'
#
loop_
_entity.id
_entity.type
_entity.pdbx_description
1 polymer ?
#
loop_
_entity_poly.entity_id
_entity_poly.type
_entity_poly.pdbx_seq_one_letter_code
_entity_poly.pdbx_strand_id
1 'polypeptide(L)'
;MFPLGEFETKEEVRAIAEKNGFYNADKPDSQDICFVTSGDYGDFLEKFRGKPYPKGHFVDEEGNKLGKHRGIVRYTIGQRKGLGLALKQPMYVAGKDLKKIKSS
;
A
#
# COMPACT_ATOMS: atom_id res chain seq x y z
N MET A 1 14.31 17.95 18.79
CA MET A 1 13.24 18.91 19.14
C MET A 1 12.03 18.57 18.29
N PHE A 2 10.83 18.46 18.88
CA PHE A 2 9.57 18.22 18.17
C PHE A 2 8.64 19.43 18.41
N PRO A 3 8.72 20.48 17.58
CA PRO A 3 8.07 21.76 17.85
C PRO A 3 6.54 21.70 17.92
N LEU A 4 5.94 20.65 17.34
CA LEU A 4 4.50 20.44 17.35
C LEU A 4 4.04 19.44 18.42
N GLY A 5 4.98 18.86 19.19
CA GLY A 5 4.67 17.83 20.18
C GLY A 5 4.05 18.35 21.48
N GLU A 6 4.05 19.67 21.68
CA GLU A 6 3.45 20.33 22.86
C GLU A 6 1.98 20.72 22.64
N PHE A 7 1.47 20.63 21.41
CA PHE A 7 0.05 20.88 21.11
C PHE A 7 -0.76 19.60 21.33
N GLU A 8 -1.96 19.74 21.89
CA GLU A 8 -2.83 18.59 22.19
C GLU A 8 -3.50 18.05 20.93
N THR A 9 -3.76 18.94 19.97
CA THR A 9 -4.55 18.61 18.78
C THR A 9 -3.96 19.17 17.49
N LYS A 10 -4.40 18.58 16.37
CA LYS A 10 -4.00 19.04 15.04
C LYS A 10 -4.71 20.34 14.66
N GLU A 11 -5.93 20.50 15.16
CA GLU A 11 -6.79 21.64 15.00
C GLU A 11 -6.13 22.89 15.59
N GLU A 12 -5.51 22.78 16.76
CA GLU A 12 -4.70 23.85 17.37
C GLU A 12 -3.57 24.31 16.46
N VAL A 13 -2.82 23.37 15.88
CA VAL A 13 -1.72 23.66 14.95
C VAL A 13 -2.24 24.37 13.70
N ARG A 14 -3.40 23.96 13.16
CA ARG A 14 -4.03 24.63 12.00
C ARG A 14 -4.52 26.03 12.34
N ALA A 15 -5.15 26.24 13.49
CA ALA A 15 -5.59 27.57 13.94
C ALA A 15 -4.43 28.55 14.11
N ILE A 16 -3.28 28.08 14.62
CA ILE A 16 -2.05 28.87 14.69
C ILE A 16 -1.55 29.21 13.29
N ALA A 17 -1.58 28.25 12.36
CA ALA A 17 -1.17 28.47 10.98
C ALA A 17 -2.06 29.52 10.28
N GLU A 18 -3.39 29.43 10.43
CA GLU A 18 -4.34 30.43 9.90
C GLU A 18 -4.08 31.82 10.48
N LYS A 19 -3.94 31.93 11.80
CA LYS A 19 -3.70 33.20 12.50
C LYS A 19 -2.41 33.89 12.04
N ASN A 20 -1.41 33.12 11.63
CA ASN A 20 -0.13 33.63 11.13
C ASN A 20 -0.09 33.77 9.60
N GLY A 21 -1.21 33.55 8.90
CA GLY A 21 -1.31 33.74 7.45
C GLY A 21 -0.62 32.66 6.62
N PHE A 22 -0.44 31.45 7.15
CA PHE A 22 0.12 30.34 6.38
C PHE A 22 -0.87 29.83 5.33
N TYR A 23 -0.48 29.88 4.05
CA TYR A 23 -1.33 29.45 2.93
C TYR A 23 -1.74 27.96 2.98
N ASN A 24 -1.00 27.13 3.72
CA ASN A 24 -1.20 25.69 3.82
C ASN A 24 -1.96 25.27 5.08
N ALA A 25 -2.53 26.21 5.84
CA ALA A 25 -3.25 25.89 7.08
C ALA A 25 -4.42 24.91 6.84
N ASP A 26 -5.14 25.10 5.74
CA ASP A 26 -6.26 24.23 5.31
C ASP A 26 -5.85 23.09 4.38
N LYS A 27 -4.55 22.96 4.06
CA LYS A 27 -4.10 21.94 3.11
C LYS A 27 -4.39 20.55 3.69
N PRO A 28 -5.08 19.67 2.93
CA PRO A 28 -5.23 18.28 3.34
C PRO A 28 -3.87 17.63 3.56
N ASP A 29 -3.79 16.78 4.58
CA ASP A 29 -2.57 16.05 4.86
C ASP A 29 -2.23 15.13 3.71
N SER A 30 -0.93 15.03 3.43
CA SER A 30 -0.45 14.03 2.47
C SER A 30 -0.89 12.65 2.94
N GLN A 31 -1.65 11.97 2.08
CA GLN A 31 -1.98 10.56 2.24
C GLN A 31 -0.98 9.75 1.40
N ASP A 32 -0.73 8.50 1.79
CA ASP A 32 0.20 7.58 1.14
C ASP A 32 1.70 7.92 1.29
N ILE A 33 2.55 7.15 0.60
CA ILE A 33 4.00 7.26 0.65
C ILE A 33 4.45 8.51 -0.12
N CYS A 34 5.18 9.41 0.54
CA CYS A 34 5.57 10.74 0.03
C CYS A 34 6.17 10.77 -1.39
N PHE A 35 6.81 9.68 -1.84
CA PHE A 35 7.50 9.61 -3.14
C PHE A 35 6.74 8.78 -4.19
N VAL A 36 5.60 8.19 -3.83
CA VAL A 36 4.76 7.39 -4.74
C VAL A 36 3.54 8.21 -5.10
N THR A 37 3.66 9.01 -6.15
CA THR A 37 2.62 9.96 -6.58
C THR A 37 1.46 9.30 -7.32
N SER A 38 1.61 8.07 -7.80
CA SER A 38 0.63 7.38 -8.65
C SER A 38 -0.23 6.34 -7.94
N GLY A 39 -0.11 6.20 -6.61
CA GLY A 39 -0.89 5.24 -5.81
C GLY A 39 -0.56 3.75 -6.04
N ASP A 40 0.24 3.40 -7.05
CA ASP A 40 0.73 2.03 -7.30
C ASP A 40 2.20 1.89 -6.89
N TYR A 41 2.43 1.53 -5.62
CA TYR A 41 3.76 1.20 -5.09
C TYR A 41 4.43 0.04 -5.84
N GLY A 42 3.66 -0.88 -6.42
CA GLY A 42 4.20 -1.98 -7.21
C GLY A 42 4.94 -1.47 -8.44
N ASP A 43 4.34 -0.51 -9.15
CA ASP A 43 4.97 0.12 -10.31
C ASP A 43 6.21 0.94 -9.93
N PHE A 44 6.17 1.63 -8.79
CA PHE A 44 7.33 2.31 -8.25
C PHE A 44 8.49 1.35 -8.00
N LEU A 45 8.23 0.20 -7.35
CA LEU A 45 9.27 -0.79 -7.08
C LEU A 45 9.87 -1.39 -8.36
N GLU A 46 9.04 -1.67 -9.37
CA GLU A 46 9.53 -2.21 -10.64
C GLU A 46 10.44 -1.22 -11.37
N LYS A 47 10.06 0.07 -11.39
CA LYS A 47 10.88 1.15 -11.94
C LYS A 47 12.18 1.33 -11.16
N PHE A 48 12.10 1.39 -9.83
CA PHE A 48 13.25 1.61 -8.96
C PHE A 48 14.27 0.45 -9.04
N ARG A 49 13.79 -0.79 -9.13
CA ARG A 49 14.66 -1.98 -9.25
C ARG A 49 15.06 -2.32 -10.68
N GLY A 50 14.45 -1.68 -11.68
CA GLY A 50 14.67 -1.94 -13.10
C GLY A 50 14.26 -3.36 -13.54
N LYS A 51 13.38 -4.03 -12.81
CA LYS A 51 12.96 -5.42 -13.10
C LYS A 51 11.49 -5.63 -12.72
N PRO A 52 10.70 -6.30 -13.58
CA PRO A 52 9.33 -6.66 -13.24
C PRO A 52 9.30 -7.75 -12.16
N TYR A 53 8.22 -7.79 -11.38
CA TYR A 53 7.99 -8.92 -10.48
C TYR A 53 7.24 -10.04 -11.20
N PRO A 54 7.71 -11.29 -11.11
CA PRO A 54 7.08 -12.42 -11.80
C PRO A 54 5.65 -12.64 -11.31
N LYS A 55 4.74 -12.82 -12.27
CA LYS A 55 3.35 -13.20 -12.01
C LYS A 55 3.31 -14.65 -11.52
N GLY A 56 2.35 -14.96 -10.67
CA GLY A 56 2.13 -16.31 -10.14
C GLY A 56 0.65 -16.57 -9.92
N HIS A 57 0.33 -17.60 -9.13
CA HIS A 57 -1.05 -17.98 -8.84
C HIS A 57 -1.38 -17.72 -7.38
N PHE A 58 -2.58 -17.21 -7.14
CA PHE A 58 -3.20 -17.37 -5.84
C PHE A 58 -3.57 -18.84 -5.68
N VAL A 59 -3.22 -19.41 -4.54
CA VAL A 59 -3.54 -20.78 -4.18
C VAL A 59 -4.30 -20.77 -2.86
N ASP A 60 -5.31 -21.65 -2.73
CA ASP A 60 -5.95 -21.91 -1.45
C ASP A 60 -5.13 -22.90 -0.60
N GLU A 61 -5.64 -23.23 0.59
CA GLU A 61 -4.99 -24.16 1.52
C GLU A 61 -4.92 -25.59 0.99
N GLU A 62 -5.82 -25.97 0.08
CA GLU A 62 -5.84 -27.26 -0.60
C GLU A 62 -4.89 -27.29 -1.81
N GLY A 63 -4.33 -26.14 -2.20
CA GLY A 63 -3.41 -25.99 -3.33
C GLY A 63 -4.12 -25.72 -4.67
N ASN A 64 -5.44 -25.51 -4.68
CA ASN A 64 -6.17 -25.16 -5.87
C ASN A 64 -5.80 -23.75 -6.31
N LYS A 65 -5.60 -23.57 -7.62
CA LYS A 65 -5.30 -22.25 -8.20
C LYS A 65 -6.59 -21.43 -8.31
N LEU A 66 -6.66 -20.34 -7.56
CA LEU A 66 -7.81 -19.43 -7.55
C LEU A 66 -7.76 -18.36 -8.66
N GLY A 67 -6.57 -18.09 -9.19
CA GLY A 67 -6.34 -17.10 -10.24
C GLY A 67 -4.90 -16.60 -10.26
N LYS A 68 -4.61 -15.58 -11.08
CA LYS A 68 -3.26 -15.03 -11.24
C LYS A 68 -3.06 -13.74 -10.45
N HIS A 69 -1.90 -13.61 -9.80
CA HIS A 69 -1.49 -12.41 -9.09
C HIS A 69 -0.45 -11.61 -9.89
N ARG A 70 -0.41 -10.28 -9.73
CA ARG A 70 0.48 -9.36 -10.47
C ARG A 70 1.90 -9.26 -9.90
N GLY A 71 2.38 -10.33 -9.26
CA GLY A 71 3.65 -10.34 -8.50
C GLY A 71 3.48 -10.16 -7.00
N ILE A 72 4.27 -10.90 -6.22
CA ILE A 72 4.06 -11.12 -4.78
C ILE A 72 4.23 -9.87 -3.91
N VAL A 73 4.94 -8.87 -4.41
CA VAL A 73 5.19 -7.60 -3.70
C VAL A 73 3.98 -6.68 -3.66
N ARG A 74 3.00 -6.89 -4.54
CA ARG A 74 1.79 -6.05 -4.66
C ARG A 74 0.68 -6.40 -3.68
N TYR A 75 0.94 -7.34 -2.79
CA TYR A 75 -0.04 -7.86 -1.84
C TYR A 75 0.49 -7.75 -0.42
N THR A 76 -0.37 -7.70 0.59
CA THR A 76 0.03 -7.69 2.01
C THR A 76 -0.74 -8.79 2.74
N ILE A 77 -0.13 -9.44 3.74
CA ILE A 77 -0.85 -10.42 4.56
C ILE A 77 -2.04 -9.72 5.24
N GLY A 78 -3.21 -10.34 5.20
CA GLY A 78 -4.47 -9.75 5.65
C GLY A 78 -5.17 -8.84 4.62
N GLN A 79 -4.60 -8.64 3.43
CA GLN A 79 -5.25 -7.85 2.38
C GLN A 79 -6.49 -8.56 1.83
N ARG A 80 -7.62 -7.84 1.77
CA ARG A 80 -8.89 -8.29 1.19
C ARG A 80 -9.18 -7.73 -0.20
N LYS A 81 -8.95 -6.42 -0.38
CA LYS A 81 -9.27 -5.69 -1.61
C LYS A 81 -8.12 -5.79 -2.62
N GLY A 82 -8.41 -5.59 -3.90
CA GLY A 82 -7.38 -5.51 -4.95
C GLY A 82 -6.74 -6.85 -5.33
N LEU A 83 -7.37 -7.98 -4.96
CA LEU A 83 -6.90 -9.32 -5.38
C LEU A 83 -7.22 -9.61 -6.85
N GLY A 84 -8.25 -8.97 -7.42
CA GLY A 84 -8.68 -9.20 -8.80
C GLY A 84 -9.31 -10.58 -9.01
N LEU A 85 -9.83 -11.19 -7.95
CA LEU A 85 -10.47 -12.51 -7.96
C LEU A 85 -11.98 -12.36 -7.72
N ALA A 86 -12.78 -13.05 -8.54
CA ALA A 86 -14.22 -13.19 -8.31
C ALA A 86 -14.48 -14.46 -7.49
N LEU A 87 -14.44 -14.32 -6.16
CA LEU A 87 -14.60 -15.43 -5.22
C LEU A 87 -15.99 -15.41 -4.59
N LYS A 88 -16.54 -16.61 -4.32
CA LYS A 88 -17.89 -16.78 -3.73
C LYS A 88 -18.02 -16.19 -2.33
N GLN A 89 -16.90 -16.01 -1.63
CA GLN A 89 -16.85 -15.48 -0.27
C GLN A 89 -15.69 -14.49 -0.13
N PRO A 90 -15.75 -13.58 0.87
CA PRO A 90 -14.64 -12.70 1.18
C PRO A 90 -13.39 -13.51 1.55
N MET A 91 -12.28 -13.28 0.86
CA MET A 91 -11.01 -13.94 1.10
C MET A 91 -9.92 -12.92 1.41
N TYR A 92 -8.89 -13.38 2.11
CA TYR A 92 -7.74 -12.58 2.55
C TYR A 92 -6.45 -13.28 2.16
N VAL A 93 -5.38 -12.52 1.97
CA VAL A 93 -4.04 -13.08 1.78
C VAL A 93 -3.55 -13.66 3.10
N ALA A 94 -3.52 -14.99 3.21
CA ALA A 94 -3.05 -15.68 4.41
C ALA A 94 -1.51 -15.78 4.49
N GLY A 95 -0.84 -15.82 3.33
CA GLY A 95 0.61 -16.01 3.29
C GLY A 95 1.22 -15.72 1.92
N LYS A 96 2.55 -15.81 1.85
CA LYS A 96 3.35 -15.52 0.67
C LYS A 96 4.49 -16.52 0.54
N ASP A 97 4.51 -17.28 -0.55
CA ASP A 97 5.60 -18.21 -0.85
C ASP A 97 6.54 -17.61 -1.90
N LEU A 98 7.72 -17.17 -1.45
CA LEU A 98 8.78 -16.60 -2.29
C LEU A 98 9.62 -17.66 -3.00
N LYS A 99 9.59 -18.92 -2.53
CA LYS A 99 10.42 -20.01 -3.07
C LYS A 99 9.79 -20.59 -4.34
N LYS A 100 8.46 -20.74 -4.38
CA LYS A 100 7.72 -21.26 -5.55
C LYS A 100 7.79 -20.38 -6.80
N ILE A 101 8.31 -19.16 -6.68
CA ILE A 101 8.41 -18.20 -7.79
C ILE A 101 9.71 -18.35 -8.59
N LYS A 102 10.76 -18.96 -8.01
CA LYS A 102 12.08 -19.07 -8.66
C LYS A 102 12.22 -20.27 -9.61
N SER A 103 11.16 -21.04 -9.83
CA SER A 103 11.20 -22.34 -10.51
C SER A 103 10.69 -22.32 -11.97
N SER A 104 10.77 -21.19 -12.66
CA SER A 104 10.34 -21.06 -14.07
C SER A 104 11.35 -20.29 -14.89
#